data_AF-A0A1V4W3J1-F1
#
_entry.id   AF-A0A1V4W3J1-F1
#
_cell.length_a   1.000
_cell.length_b   1.000
_cell.length_c   1.000
_cell.angle_alpha   90.00
_cell.angle_beta   90.00
_cell.angle_gamma   90.00
#
_symmetry.space_group_name_H-M   'P 1'
#
loop_
_entity.id
_entity.type
_entity.pdbx_description
1 polymer ?
#
loop_
_entity_poly.entity_id
_entity_poly.type
_entity_poly.pdbx_seq_one_letter_code
_entity_poly.pdbx_strand_id
1 'polypeptide(L)'
;MFKSRFFKKSAKIVSLLVGATMLFASFAPGAFALNYNGNGSGAGNKAFNCNGYSYTQSTKTLKIFFSKQSVNTNEFDSSQFIVTRQYDSSNPSFSYSKNSGSGCSGISDSNLNKGTTVTLTFDNALAFNELYDVTIKAATVADDNLLTLGNYRNRSDFTFTFRTPLNVTPANDNAFSDSVAPVVTYTVGTSNVPYEPNVGVIFDRPVNSTTAATLLSLSDPNGLVANYKKGGTAVVYDDTIDAYAVSGAENYKPFANTANTFFFFPETVQGNTNTCYNRDYSAGTHSYTLDVPPVTDISGNSWTHAQITNNQLSFSSLSNDLPAWLDNRPTVDTPTSTTLTVHWNASGITNSSATEAYDVYYSTNQWTGFTKLNVSDITGTAPFSFVAGDTSDNSAYELSPLTTYYFRVVPKNTTYTLEAGFSAAGSGATTS
;
A
#
# COMPACT_ATOMS: atom_id res chain seq x y z
N MET A 1 65.35 19.81 -33.60
CA MET A 1 64.71 20.61 -32.53
C MET A 1 63.22 20.23 -32.53
N PHE A 2 62.79 19.58 -31.43
CA PHE A 2 61.42 19.27 -30.95
C PHE A 2 60.37 18.70 -31.93
N LYS A 3 60.09 17.38 -31.92
CA LYS A 3 59.28 16.55 -30.99
C LYS A 3 57.75 16.69 -31.11
N SER A 4 57.16 15.63 -31.68
CA SER A 4 55.92 14.92 -31.31
C SER A 4 54.73 15.70 -30.75
N ARG A 5 53.54 15.50 -31.35
CA ARG A 5 52.29 15.26 -30.61
C ARG A 5 51.23 14.59 -31.49
N PHE A 6 51.38 13.27 -31.58
CA PHE A 6 50.30 12.33 -31.81
C PHE A 6 49.27 12.44 -30.65
N PHE A 7 48.00 12.11 -30.97
CA PHE A 7 46.93 11.72 -30.04
C PHE A 7 46.59 12.65 -28.85
N LYS A 8 45.68 13.61 -29.02
CA LYS A 8 44.78 14.10 -27.94
C LYS A 8 43.48 14.73 -28.48
N LYS A 9 42.58 13.93 -29.05
CA LYS A 9 41.17 14.36 -29.23
C LYS A 9 40.10 13.34 -28.83
N SER A 10 40.48 12.17 -28.31
CA SER A 10 39.54 11.10 -27.93
C SER A 10 39.44 10.82 -26.42
N ALA A 11 40.07 11.62 -25.55
CA ALA A 11 40.12 11.36 -24.11
C ALA A 11 39.14 12.20 -23.25
N LYS A 12 38.28 13.03 -23.85
CA LYS A 12 37.34 13.91 -23.11
C LYS A 12 35.86 13.57 -23.26
N ILE A 13 35.50 12.62 -24.14
CA ILE A 13 34.13 12.11 -24.27
C ILE A 13 33.96 10.78 -23.52
N VAL A 14 35.04 9.99 -23.38
CA VAL A 14 35.01 8.72 -22.63
C VAL A 14 35.07 8.94 -21.10
N SER A 15 35.57 10.08 -20.63
CA SER A 15 35.65 10.43 -19.21
C SER A 15 34.39 11.11 -18.66
N LEU A 16 33.46 11.55 -19.52
CA LEU A 16 32.13 12.01 -19.09
C LEU A 16 31.11 10.87 -19.01
N LEU A 17 31.35 9.75 -19.71
CA LEU A 17 30.47 8.58 -19.71
C LEU A 17 30.84 7.55 -18.62
N VAL A 18 32.09 7.58 -18.13
CA VAL A 18 32.54 6.76 -16.99
C VAL A 18 32.44 7.51 -15.65
N GLY A 19 32.29 8.84 -15.68
CA GLY A 19 32.09 9.69 -14.49
C GLY A 19 30.63 9.84 -14.04
N ALA A 20 29.66 9.45 -14.87
CA ALA A 20 28.23 9.45 -14.52
C ALA A 20 27.78 8.17 -13.81
N THR A 21 28.65 7.16 -13.72
CA THR A 21 28.32 5.81 -13.23
C THR A 21 28.73 5.55 -11.77
N MET A 22 29.30 6.53 -11.05
CA MET A 22 29.79 6.32 -9.68
C MET A 22 29.40 7.42 -8.68
N LEU A 23 28.35 8.18 -8.94
CA LEU A 23 27.78 9.11 -7.96
C LEU A 23 26.26 8.99 -7.76
N PHE A 24 25.71 7.79 -7.99
CA PHE A 24 24.65 7.33 -7.10
C PHE A 24 25.35 6.82 -5.84
N ALA A 25 25.81 7.76 -5.00
CA ALA A 25 25.92 7.44 -3.59
C ALA A 25 24.50 7.02 -3.20
N SER A 26 24.31 5.71 -3.13
CA SER A 26 23.19 5.08 -2.47
C SER A 26 23.15 5.72 -1.09
N PHE A 27 22.29 6.72 -0.94
CA PHE A 27 21.61 6.91 0.34
C PHE A 27 20.84 5.61 0.52
N ALA A 28 21.51 4.58 1.02
CA ALA A 28 20.84 3.52 1.72
C ALA A 28 20.31 4.21 2.98
N PRO A 29 19.00 4.47 3.10
CA PRO A 29 18.47 4.80 4.39
C PRO A 29 18.75 3.55 5.24
N GLY A 30 19.51 3.74 6.31
CA GLY A 30 19.99 2.65 7.15
C GLY A 30 18.85 1.78 7.64
N ALA A 31 19.08 0.47 7.66
CA ALA A 31 18.38 -0.55 8.46
C ALA A 31 16.86 -0.37 8.60
N PHE A 32 16.12 -0.78 7.57
CA PHE A 32 14.65 -0.83 7.56
C PHE A 32 14.07 -2.13 8.12
N ALA A 33 14.18 -2.40 9.41
CA ALA A 33 13.25 -3.30 10.08
C ALA A 33 12.89 -2.69 11.43
N LEU A 34 11.62 -2.34 11.63
CA LEU A 34 11.08 -2.13 12.96
C LEU A 34 9.87 -3.03 13.11
N ASN A 35 10.17 -4.33 13.20
CA ASN A 35 9.24 -5.41 13.51
C ASN A 35 8.94 -5.48 15.02
N TYR A 36 9.29 -4.44 15.79
CA TYR A 36 9.15 -4.45 17.25
C TYR A 36 8.46 -3.17 17.76
N ASN A 37 7.58 -3.35 18.75
CA ASN A 37 7.00 -2.26 19.53
C ASN A 37 8.10 -1.65 20.43
N GLY A 38 8.22 -0.32 20.49
CA GLY A 38 9.12 0.32 21.46
C GLY A 38 9.72 1.68 21.07
N ASN A 39 10.57 2.20 21.97
CA ASN A 39 11.27 3.49 21.85
C ASN A 39 12.51 3.41 20.94
N GLY A 40 12.68 4.42 20.08
CA GLY A 40 13.93 4.62 19.36
C GLY A 40 13.74 5.49 18.13
N SER A 41 14.79 6.24 17.75
CA SER A 41 14.80 7.02 16.51
C SER A 41 14.74 6.08 15.30
N GLY A 42 13.58 5.89 14.72
CA GLY A 42 13.38 5.04 13.56
C GLY A 42 12.46 5.72 12.56
N ALA A 43 12.95 6.01 11.37
CA ALA A 43 12.07 6.19 10.22
C ALA A 43 11.57 4.78 9.80
N GLY A 44 10.72 4.18 10.62
CA GLY A 44 10.24 2.81 10.42
C GLY A 44 9.47 2.71 9.10
N ASN A 45 9.88 1.81 8.22
CA ASN A 45 9.18 1.56 6.97
C ASN A 45 7.93 0.69 7.18
N LYS A 46 7.05 1.14 8.09
CA LYS A 46 5.76 0.50 8.38
C LYS A 46 4.82 0.62 7.20
N ALA A 47 3.74 -0.15 7.18
CA ALA A 47 2.88 -0.30 6.01
C ALA A 47 2.51 1.04 5.35
N PHE A 48 2.55 1.06 4.01
CA PHE A 48 1.94 2.14 3.24
C PHE A 48 0.44 1.89 3.25
N ASN A 49 -0.34 2.83 3.80
CA ASN A 49 -1.77 2.62 4.07
C ASN A 49 -2.63 3.57 3.24
N CYS A 50 -3.81 3.08 2.82
CA CYS A 50 -4.89 3.90 2.30
C CYS A 50 -5.64 4.54 3.48
N ASN A 51 -5.81 5.86 3.44
CA ASN A 51 -6.49 6.68 4.44
C ASN A 51 -7.91 7.07 4.02
N GLY A 52 -8.56 6.19 3.24
CA GLY A 52 -9.91 6.41 2.74
C GLY A 52 -9.98 7.39 1.57
N TYR A 53 -11.13 8.05 1.45
CA TYR A 53 -11.44 8.85 0.28
C TYR A 53 -12.34 10.06 0.60
N SER A 54 -12.48 10.97 -0.36
CA SER A 54 -13.58 11.93 -0.38
C SER A 54 -14.10 12.03 -1.79
N TYR A 55 -15.42 12.02 -1.96
CA TYR A 55 -16.04 12.20 -3.27
C TYR A 55 -16.85 13.49 -3.30
N THR A 56 -16.79 14.21 -4.42
CA THR A 56 -17.53 15.45 -4.63
C THR A 56 -18.17 15.40 -6.01
N GLN A 57 -19.50 15.35 -6.03
CA GLN A 57 -20.29 15.16 -7.24
C GLN A 57 -20.25 16.39 -8.16
N SER A 58 -20.34 17.61 -7.60
CA SER A 58 -20.30 18.85 -8.38
C SER A 58 -19.00 19.05 -9.17
N THR A 59 -17.86 18.60 -8.62
CA THR A 59 -16.55 18.64 -9.27
C THR A 59 -16.20 17.35 -10.01
N LYS A 60 -17.02 16.29 -9.87
CA LYS A 60 -16.78 14.96 -10.42
C LYS A 60 -15.43 14.38 -9.98
N THR A 61 -15.03 14.64 -8.73
CA THR A 61 -13.72 14.24 -8.23
C THR A 61 -13.83 13.22 -7.11
N LEU A 62 -13.10 12.12 -7.26
CA LEU A 62 -12.77 11.20 -6.18
C LEU A 62 -11.33 11.45 -5.74
N LYS A 63 -11.14 11.83 -4.47
CA LYS A 63 -9.82 11.89 -3.83
C LYS A 63 -9.59 10.63 -3.02
N ILE A 64 -8.43 10.01 -3.18
CA ILE A 64 -7.98 8.84 -2.43
C ILE A 64 -6.75 9.27 -1.64
N PHE A 65 -6.75 9.01 -0.34
CA PHE A 65 -5.70 9.48 0.55
C PHE A 65 -4.77 8.35 0.96
N PHE A 66 -3.50 8.66 1.16
CA PHE A 66 -2.49 7.69 1.59
C PHE A 66 -1.62 8.26 2.72
N SER A 67 -1.15 7.37 3.60
CA SER A 67 -0.45 7.72 4.83
C SER A 67 0.99 8.21 4.64
N LYS A 68 1.59 7.99 3.47
CA LYS A 68 2.97 8.40 3.19
C LYS A 68 3.08 9.35 2.01
N GLN A 69 4.09 10.19 2.08
CA GLN A 69 4.44 11.10 1.01
C GLN A 69 5.07 10.31 -0.15
N SER A 70 4.65 10.67 -1.36
CA SER A 70 5.26 10.20 -2.60
C SER A 70 6.61 10.89 -2.74
N VAL A 71 7.66 10.13 -3.03
CA VAL A 71 9.02 10.68 -3.16
C VAL A 71 9.40 10.94 -4.62
N ASN A 72 8.77 10.25 -5.57
CA ASN A 72 9.01 10.37 -7.00
C ASN A 72 7.74 10.58 -7.83
N THR A 73 7.87 11.12 -9.04
CA THR A 73 6.73 11.34 -9.96
C THR A 73 6.10 10.05 -10.49
N ASN A 74 6.86 8.96 -10.56
CA ASN A 74 6.43 7.73 -11.24
C ASN A 74 5.78 6.68 -10.32
N GLU A 75 5.68 6.96 -9.02
CA GLU A 75 5.09 6.04 -8.02
C GLU A 75 3.58 5.79 -8.15
N PHE A 76 2.91 6.63 -8.93
CA PHE A 76 1.47 6.62 -9.11
C PHE A 76 1.14 6.84 -10.58
N ASP A 77 0.37 5.92 -11.13
CA ASP A 77 -0.15 5.97 -12.49
C ASP A 77 -1.66 5.71 -12.50
N SER A 78 -2.36 6.30 -13.49
CA SER A 78 -3.77 6.04 -13.75
C SER A 78 -4.13 4.54 -13.81
N SER A 79 -3.28 3.68 -14.39
CA SER A 79 -3.57 2.25 -14.57
C SER A 79 -3.60 1.47 -13.26
N GLN A 80 -3.15 2.09 -12.16
CA GLN A 80 -3.19 1.49 -10.82
C GLN A 80 -4.55 1.69 -10.13
N PHE A 81 -5.46 2.45 -10.74
CA PHE A 81 -6.77 2.73 -10.22
C PHE A 81 -7.84 2.24 -11.20
N ILE A 82 -8.81 1.51 -10.69
CA ILE A 82 -9.98 1.07 -11.46
C ILE A 82 -11.20 1.48 -10.66
N VAL A 83 -12.14 2.17 -11.32
CA VAL A 83 -13.43 2.50 -10.74
C VAL A 83 -14.49 1.74 -11.53
N THR A 84 -15.30 0.95 -10.84
CA THR A 84 -16.31 0.08 -11.45
C THR A 84 -17.65 0.31 -10.78
N ARG A 85 -18.69 0.60 -11.57
CA ARG A 85 -20.06 0.72 -11.09
C ARG A 85 -20.60 -0.66 -10.74
N GLN A 86 -21.09 -0.87 -9.52
CA GLN A 86 -21.55 -2.20 -9.10
C GLN A 86 -22.77 -2.70 -9.88
N TYR A 87 -23.66 -1.80 -10.29
CA TYR A 87 -24.92 -2.16 -10.95
C TYR A 87 -24.73 -2.88 -12.29
N ASP A 88 -23.81 -2.39 -13.13
CA ASP A 88 -23.62 -2.84 -14.51
C ASP A 88 -22.16 -3.17 -14.86
N SER A 89 -21.25 -3.11 -13.89
CA SER A 89 -19.80 -3.30 -14.07
C SER A 89 -19.17 -2.34 -15.09
N SER A 90 -19.80 -1.19 -15.36
CA SER A 90 -19.21 -0.16 -16.20
C SER A 90 -18.02 0.51 -15.52
N ASN A 91 -17.01 0.87 -16.31
CA ASN A 91 -15.80 1.53 -15.83
C ASN A 91 -15.77 2.99 -16.31
N PRO A 92 -16.14 3.98 -15.47
CA PRO A 92 -16.07 5.38 -15.84
C PRO A 92 -14.64 5.80 -16.19
N SER A 93 -14.50 6.57 -17.26
CA SER A 93 -13.24 7.19 -17.65
C SER A 93 -12.93 8.39 -16.76
N PHE A 94 -11.64 8.58 -16.46
CA PHE A 94 -11.16 9.68 -15.64
C PHE A 94 -9.76 10.11 -16.07
N SER A 95 -9.44 11.37 -15.77
CA SER A 95 -8.06 11.85 -15.66
C SER A 95 -7.57 11.72 -14.21
N TYR A 96 -6.26 11.62 -14.02
CA TYR A 96 -5.67 11.53 -12.68
C TYR A 96 -4.68 12.66 -12.42
N SER A 97 -4.54 13.02 -11.15
CA SER A 97 -3.47 13.86 -10.64
C SER A 97 -3.06 13.39 -9.25
N LYS A 98 -1.88 13.81 -8.79
CA LYS A 98 -1.41 13.51 -7.44
C LYS A 98 -0.81 14.74 -6.78
N ASN A 99 -1.01 14.86 -5.48
CA ASN A 99 -0.36 15.85 -4.63
C ASN A 99 0.22 15.14 -3.41
N SER A 100 1.37 15.60 -2.93
CA SER A 100 2.01 15.03 -1.74
C SER A 100 2.55 16.14 -0.84
N GLY A 101 2.56 15.89 0.46
CA GLY A 101 2.94 16.87 1.47
C GLY A 101 1.98 16.90 2.65
N SER A 102 2.10 17.95 3.46
CA SER A 102 1.17 18.21 4.57
C SER A 102 -0.25 18.49 4.04
N GLY A 103 -1.26 17.98 4.73
CA GLY A 103 -2.67 18.02 4.34
C GLY A 103 -3.06 16.98 3.27
N CYS A 104 -2.09 16.25 2.68
CA CYS A 104 -2.37 15.31 1.60
C CYS A 104 -2.71 13.89 2.08
N SER A 105 -2.63 13.60 3.39
CA SER A 105 -3.04 12.30 3.94
C SER A 105 -4.54 12.18 4.23
N GLY A 106 -5.29 13.27 4.03
CA GLY A 106 -6.70 13.35 4.39
C GLY A 106 -6.97 13.44 5.90
N ILE A 107 -5.94 13.58 6.75
CA ILE A 107 -6.09 13.62 8.22
C ILE A 107 -5.64 14.99 8.74
N SER A 108 -6.39 15.55 9.68
CA SER A 108 -6.11 16.87 10.26
C SER A 108 -5.03 16.86 11.36
N ASP A 109 -4.86 15.74 12.08
CA ASP A 109 -3.87 15.61 13.14
C ASP A 109 -2.45 15.86 12.62
N SER A 110 -1.69 16.72 13.32
CA SER A 110 -0.37 17.17 12.87
C SER A 110 0.67 16.05 12.73
N ASN A 111 0.49 14.95 13.45
CA ASN A 111 1.36 13.78 13.36
C ASN A 111 0.93 12.81 12.26
N LEU A 112 -0.22 13.05 11.63
CA LEU A 112 -0.78 12.19 10.58
C LEU A 112 -1.11 12.95 9.30
N ASN A 113 -0.86 14.26 9.21
CA ASN A 113 -1.32 15.11 8.10
C ASN A 113 -0.47 15.07 6.82
N LYS A 114 0.81 14.65 6.87
CA LYS A 114 1.64 14.42 5.68
C LYS A 114 1.29 13.10 4.98
N GLY A 115 1.08 13.16 3.67
CA GLY A 115 0.72 11.97 2.89
C GLY A 115 0.70 12.23 1.39
N THR A 116 -0.08 11.42 0.68
CA THR A 116 -0.32 11.58 -0.76
C THR A 116 -1.81 11.54 -1.03
N THR A 117 -2.31 12.47 -1.84
CA THR A 117 -3.66 12.46 -2.36
C THR A 117 -3.61 12.17 -3.85
N VAL A 118 -4.27 11.10 -4.28
CA VAL A 118 -4.58 10.86 -5.69
C VAL A 118 -5.97 11.41 -5.97
N THR A 119 -6.12 12.22 -7.01
CA THR A 119 -7.41 12.77 -7.43
C THR A 119 -7.77 12.22 -8.79
N LEU A 120 -8.87 11.48 -8.87
CA LEU A 120 -9.49 11.02 -10.11
C LEU A 120 -10.61 12.00 -10.47
N THR A 121 -10.53 12.59 -11.66
CA THR A 121 -11.53 13.52 -12.19
C THR A 121 -12.26 12.85 -13.35
N PHE A 122 -13.53 12.51 -13.14
CA PHE A 122 -14.32 11.78 -14.12
C PHE A 122 -14.76 12.67 -15.28
N ASP A 123 -14.73 12.13 -16.50
CA ASP A 123 -15.12 12.87 -17.71
C ASP A 123 -16.60 13.29 -17.64
N ASN A 124 -17.43 12.35 -17.19
CA ASN A 124 -18.86 12.54 -16.94
C ASN A 124 -19.17 12.43 -15.46
N ALA A 125 -20.24 13.11 -15.04
CA ALA A 125 -20.75 12.92 -13.69
C ALA A 125 -21.19 11.47 -13.51
N LEU A 126 -20.81 10.86 -12.38
CA LEU A 126 -21.28 9.52 -12.03
C LEU A 126 -22.79 9.54 -11.77
N ALA A 127 -23.44 8.38 -11.96
CA ALA A 127 -24.86 8.24 -11.69
C ALA A 127 -25.15 8.47 -10.20
N PHE A 128 -26.33 9.02 -9.86
CA PHE A 128 -26.71 9.35 -8.49
C PHE A 128 -27.13 8.15 -7.67
N ASN A 129 -26.87 8.18 -6.37
CA ASN A 129 -27.27 7.15 -5.41
C ASN A 129 -26.76 5.74 -5.76
N GLU A 130 -25.56 5.66 -6.31
CA GLU A 130 -25.01 4.45 -6.91
C GLU A 130 -23.72 4.04 -6.23
N LEU A 131 -23.48 2.73 -6.14
CA LEU A 131 -22.26 2.17 -5.58
C LEU A 131 -21.21 1.96 -6.66
N TYR A 132 -20.00 2.36 -6.33
CA TYR A 132 -18.80 2.19 -7.14
C TYR A 132 -17.70 1.55 -6.32
N ASP A 133 -17.08 0.52 -6.87
CA ASP A 133 -15.87 -0.09 -6.33
C ASP A 133 -14.64 0.59 -6.89
N VAL A 134 -13.72 0.95 -6.00
CA VAL A 134 -12.43 1.53 -6.30
C VAL A 134 -11.38 0.48 -5.99
N THR A 135 -10.82 -0.12 -7.04
CA THR A 135 -9.74 -1.10 -6.91
C THR A 135 -8.40 -0.40 -7.14
N ILE A 136 -7.54 -0.48 -6.13
CA ILE A 136 -6.17 0.01 -6.12
C ILE A 136 -5.23 -1.17 -6.33
N LYS A 137 -4.34 -1.08 -7.33
CA LYS A 137 -3.29 -2.06 -7.61
C LYS A 137 -2.20 -2.01 -6.54
N ALA A 138 -2.53 -2.55 -5.38
CA ALA A 138 -1.79 -2.35 -4.15
C ALA A 138 -0.32 -2.79 -4.27
N ALA A 139 -0.07 -3.85 -5.04
CA ALA A 139 1.26 -4.40 -5.24
C ALA A 139 2.26 -3.47 -5.94
N THR A 140 1.80 -2.37 -6.57
CA THR A 140 2.68 -1.48 -7.33
C THR A 140 2.52 0.00 -7.00
N VAL A 141 1.45 0.40 -6.31
CA VAL A 141 1.31 1.79 -5.85
C VAL A 141 2.42 2.13 -4.87
N ALA A 142 3.13 3.25 -5.11
CA ALA A 142 4.28 3.73 -4.34
C ALA A 142 5.54 2.86 -4.41
N ASP A 143 5.70 2.02 -5.42
CA ASP A 143 6.84 1.09 -5.54
C ASP A 143 8.22 1.74 -5.65
N ASP A 144 8.35 2.93 -6.24
CA ASP A 144 9.61 3.67 -6.31
C ASP A 144 10.00 4.29 -4.96
N ASN A 145 9.12 4.23 -3.95
CA ASN A 145 9.45 4.48 -2.54
C ASN A 145 9.89 3.19 -1.81
N LEU A 146 10.09 2.09 -2.56
CA LEU A 146 10.50 0.77 -2.06
C LEU A 146 9.51 0.16 -1.04
N LEU A 147 8.30 0.70 -0.96
CA LEU A 147 7.24 0.24 -0.09
C LEU A 147 5.89 0.45 -0.77
N THR A 148 5.23 -0.65 -1.11
CA THR A 148 3.91 -0.61 -1.74
C THR A 148 2.78 -0.82 -0.74
N LEU A 149 1.55 -0.48 -1.12
CA LEU A 149 0.35 -0.81 -0.33
C LEU A 149 0.20 -2.33 -0.15
N GLY A 150 0.71 -3.09 -1.12
CA GLY A 150 0.63 -4.54 -1.19
C GLY A 150 1.69 -5.28 -0.38
N ASN A 151 2.67 -4.57 0.20
CA ASN A 151 3.77 -5.21 0.94
C ASN A 151 3.29 -6.10 2.09
N TYR A 152 2.20 -5.70 2.73
CA TYR A 152 1.57 -6.41 3.84
C TYR A 152 0.17 -6.92 3.49
N ARG A 153 -0.07 -7.21 2.20
CA ARG A 153 -1.37 -7.72 1.70
C ARG A 153 -1.22 -8.93 0.80
N ASN A 154 -0.09 -9.64 0.88
CA ASN A 154 0.25 -10.70 -0.07
C ASN A 154 0.07 -10.24 -1.53
N ARG A 155 0.43 -8.98 -1.82
CA ARG A 155 0.29 -8.34 -3.14
C ARG A 155 -1.15 -8.29 -3.70
N SER A 156 -2.15 -8.55 -2.87
CA SER A 156 -3.56 -8.47 -3.27
C SER A 156 -3.98 -7.02 -3.46
N ASP A 157 -4.78 -6.77 -4.48
CA ASP A 157 -5.39 -5.47 -4.71
C ASP A 157 -6.22 -5.03 -3.48
N PHE A 158 -6.34 -3.72 -3.31
CA PHE A 158 -7.19 -3.15 -2.27
C PHE A 158 -8.42 -2.53 -2.91
N THR A 159 -9.60 -3.05 -2.58
CA THR A 159 -10.87 -2.54 -3.11
C THR A 159 -11.71 -1.98 -1.98
N PHE A 160 -12.25 -0.78 -2.17
CA PHE A 160 -13.27 -0.21 -1.29
C PHE A 160 -14.43 0.35 -2.10
N THR A 161 -15.59 0.44 -1.47
CA THR A 161 -16.81 0.94 -2.11
C THR A 161 -17.10 2.37 -1.67
N PHE A 162 -17.54 3.22 -2.59
CA PHE A 162 -18.18 4.50 -2.28
C PHE A 162 -19.53 4.65 -2.97
N ARG A 163 -20.38 5.51 -2.42
CA ARG A 163 -21.69 5.86 -2.94
C ARG A 163 -21.72 7.31 -3.38
N THR A 164 -22.37 7.55 -4.51
CA THR A 164 -22.64 8.90 -5.01
C THR A 164 -23.88 9.52 -4.33
N PRO A 165 -23.94 10.85 -4.15
CA PRO A 165 -25.11 11.55 -3.60
C PRO A 165 -26.38 11.40 -4.45
N LEU A 166 -27.55 11.76 -3.88
CA LEU A 166 -28.88 11.67 -4.49
C LEU A 166 -29.10 12.59 -5.70
N ASN A 167 -28.44 13.75 -5.78
CA ASN A 167 -28.56 14.70 -6.88
C ASN A 167 -27.38 15.69 -6.90
N VAL A 168 -27.28 16.52 -7.95
CA VAL A 168 -26.29 17.63 -8.01
C VAL A 168 -26.95 18.95 -7.70
N THR A 169 -26.67 19.47 -6.52
CA THR A 169 -26.46 20.90 -6.31
C THR A 169 -25.29 21.05 -5.33
N PRO A 170 -24.54 22.16 -5.31
CA PRO A 170 -23.51 22.36 -4.29
C PRO A 170 -24.03 22.22 -2.85
N ALA A 171 -25.32 22.48 -2.63
CA ALA A 171 -25.99 22.25 -1.34
C ALA A 171 -26.28 20.76 -1.04
N ASN A 172 -26.35 19.91 -2.06
CA ASN A 172 -26.77 18.52 -1.98
C ASN A 172 -25.67 17.50 -2.32
N ASP A 173 -24.41 17.93 -2.49
CA ASP A 173 -23.25 17.02 -2.62
C ASP A 173 -23.08 16.09 -1.39
N ASN A 174 -23.85 16.32 -0.33
CA ASN A 174 -23.88 15.54 0.91
C ASN A 174 -25.23 14.84 1.16
N ALA A 175 -26.14 14.80 0.18
CA ALA A 175 -27.45 14.16 0.34
C ALA A 175 -27.39 12.66 -0.04
N PHE A 176 -27.75 11.77 0.89
CA PHE A 176 -27.73 10.32 0.72
C PHE A 176 -29.09 9.69 1.04
N SER A 177 -29.38 8.56 0.41
CA SER A 177 -30.65 7.85 0.55
C SER A 177 -30.80 7.17 1.92
N ASP A 178 -31.97 7.34 2.55
CA ASP A 178 -32.36 6.63 3.78
C ASP A 178 -32.81 5.18 3.50
N SER A 179 -33.26 4.91 2.28
CA SER A 179 -33.77 3.61 1.84
C SER A 179 -32.71 2.53 1.66
N VAL A 180 -31.43 2.87 1.70
CA VAL A 180 -30.32 1.92 1.53
C VAL A 180 -29.26 2.13 2.60
N ALA A 181 -29.04 1.08 3.39
CA ALA A 181 -28.03 1.06 4.44
C ALA A 181 -26.62 1.31 3.90
N PRO A 182 -25.71 1.84 4.74
CA PRO A 182 -24.31 2.01 4.36
C PRO A 182 -23.64 0.66 4.17
N VAL A 183 -22.69 0.65 3.24
CA VAL A 183 -21.78 -0.47 3.00
C VAL A 183 -20.44 -0.11 3.62
N VAL A 184 -19.85 -1.09 4.30
CA VAL A 184 -18.55 -0.95 4.93
C VAL A 184 -17.51 -1.82 4.22
N THR A 185 -16.31 -1.27 4.05
CA THR A 185 -15.09 -1.98 3.66
C THR A 185 -14.05 -1.88 4.78
N TYR A 186 -13.33 -2.97 5.06
CA TYR A 186 -12.22 -2.95 6.00
C TYR A 186 -10.87 -2.85 5.30
N THR A 187 -9.89 -2.25 5.98
CA THR A 187 -8.54 -2.12 5.44
C THR A 187 -7.76 -3.41 5.43
N VAL A 188 -8.14 -4.44 6.19
CA VAL A 188 -7.42 -5.73 6.24
C VAL A 188 -8.32 -6.87 5.77
N GLY A 189 -7.70 -7.99 5.38
CA GLY A 189 -8.39 -9.22 5.03
C GLY A 189 -8.90 -9.98 6.27
N THR A 190 -9.37 -11.21 6.07
CA THR A 190 -9.96 -12.05 7.13
C THR A 190 -9.02 -13.13 7.65
N SER A 191 -7.89 -13.39 7.00
CA SER A 191 -6.93 -14.41 7.42
C SER A 191 -5.51 -14.02 7.06
N ASN A 192 -4.55 -14.55 7.83
CA ASN A 192 -3.11 -14.31 7.66
C ASN A 192 -2.78 -12.81 7.54
N VAL A 193 -3.45 -11.99 8.35
CA VAL A 193 -3.26 -10.53 8.34
C VAL A 193 -1.91 -10.23 8.99
N PRO A 194 -1.00 -9.49 8.32
CA PRO A 194 0.29 -9.08 8.90
C PRO A 194 0.13 -8.22 10.14
N TYR A 195 1.21 -7.96 10.87
CA TYR A 195 1.13 -7.25 12.14
C TYR A 195 1.15 -5.73 12.00
N GLU A 196 1.50 -5.22 10.81
CA GLU A 196 1.88 -3.83 10.52
C GLU A 196 0.84 -2.93 9.79
N PRO A 197 -0.15 -3.45 9.02
CA PRO A 197 -1.10 -2.56 8.36
C PRO A 197 -2.16 -2.05 9.33
N ASN A 198 -2.51 -0.77 9.25
CA ASN A 198 -3.56 -0.20 10.09
C ASN A 198 -4.89 -0.94 9.92
N VAL A 199 -5.59 -1.20 11.03
CA VAL A 199 -6.99 -1.65 10.99
C VAL A 199 -7.90 -0.44 10.91
N GLY A 200 -8.85 -0.45 9.97
CA GLY A 200 -9.80 0.62 9.80
C GLY A 200 -11.01 0.22 8.98
N VAL A 201 -11.98 1.13 8.98
CA VAL A 201 -13.30 0.99 8.41
C VAL A 201 -13.55 2.14 7.44
N ILE A 202 -13.89 1.83 6.19
CA ILE A 202 -14.29 2.76 5.15
C ILE A 202 -15.79 2.64 4.94
N PHE A 203 -16.51 3.74 5.08
CA PHE A 203 -17.94 3.83 4.78
C PHE A 203 -18.16 4.26 3.33
N ASP A 204 -19.19 3.72 2.70
CA ASP A 204 -19.62 4.14 1.35
C ASP A 204 -20.09 5.60 1.29
N ARG A 205 -20.26 6.27 2.44
CA ARG A 205 -20.66 7.67 2.54
C ARG A 205 -20.10 8.33 3.80
N PRO A 206 -20.05 9.67 3.87
CA PRO A 206 -19.64 10.40 5.07
C PRO A 206 -20.55 10.17 6.28
N VAL A 207 -19.92 9.90 7.43
CA VAL A 207 -20.57 9.88 8.75
C VAL A 207 -20.67 11.31 9.29
N ASN A 208 -21.78 11.67 9.94
CA ASN A 208 -21.88 13.02 10.51
C ASN A 208 -20.91 13.24 11.68
N SER A 209 -20.67 14.50 12.05
CA SER A 209 -19.70 14.85 13.08
C SER A 209 -20.03 14.31 14.47
N THR A 210 -21.31 14.18 14.82
CA THR A 210 -21.74 13.68 16.14
C THR A 210 -21.43 12.19 16.26
N THR A 211 -21.85 11.40 15.28
CA THR A 211 -21.52 9.97 15.21
C THR A 211 -20.01 9.76 15.07
N ALA A 212 -19.32 10.56 14.26
CA ALA A 212 -17.87 10.49 14.14
C ALA A 212 -17.18 10.71 15.49
N ALA A 213 -17.63 11.68 16.29
CA ALA A 213 -17.12 11.90 17.65
C ALA A 213 -17.40 10.70 18.57
N THR A 214 -18.57 10.07 18.47
CA THR A 214 -18.88 8.83 19.20
C THR A 214 -17.94 7.69 18.80
N LEU A 215 -17.74 7.46 17.49
CA LEU A 215 -16.84 6.41 16.98
C LEU A 215 -15.38 6.61 17.44
N LEU A 216 -14.94 7.87 17.57
CA LEU A 216 -13.58 8.22 18.02
C LEU A 216 -13.46 8.31 19.56
N SER A 217 -14.56 8.21 20.29
CA SER A 217 -14.56 8.32 21.75
C SER A 217 -13.84 7.15 22.40
N LEU A 218 -12.98 7.47 23.38
CA LEU A 218 -12.20 6.50 24.12
C LEU A 218 -12.99 5.82 25.25
N SER A 219 -14.10 6.43 25.66
CA SER A 219 -14.91 5.98 26.80
C SER A 219 -16.34 5.59 26.42
N ASP A 220 -16.76 5.82 25.18
CA ASP A 220 -18.10 5.45 24.73
C ASP A 220 -18.15 3.94 24.43
N PRO A 221 -19.15 3.19 24.94
CA PRO A 221 -19.30 1.78 24.60
C PRO A 221 -19.59 1.54 23.11
N ASN A 222 -20.07 2.55 22.39
CA ASN A 222 -20.24 2.57 20.94
C ASN A 222 -19.04 3.24 20.23
N GLY A 223 -17.93 3.47 20.91
CA GLY A 223 -16.67 3.90 20.30
C GLY A 223 -15.94 2.73 19.67
N LEU A 224 -15.12 2.98 18.64
CA LEU A 224 -14.35 1.93 17.97
C LEU A 224 -13.40 1.22 18.94
N VAL A 225 -12.85 1.95 19.93
CA VAL A 225 -11.98 1.39 20.97
C VAL A 225 -12.66 0.23 21.72
N ALA A 226 -13.92 0.38 22.11
CA ALA A 226 -14.66 -0.68 22.81
C ALA A 226 -15.01 -1.88 21.90
N ASN A 227 -14.96 -1.66 20.58
CA ASN A 227 -15.44 -2.58 19.56
C ASN A 227 -14.32 -3.23 18.73
N TYR A 228 -13.06 -2.80 18.90
CA TYR A 228 -11.88 -3.48 18.40
C TYR A 228 -11.32 -4.41 19.47
N LYS A 229 -11.44 -5.72 19.26
CA LYS A 229 -11.14 -6.75 20.26
C LYS A 229 -10.15 -7.78 19.74
N LYS A 230 -9.36 -8.31 20.65
CA LYS A 230 -8.47 -9.46 20.50
C LYS A 230 -8.89 -10.54 21.48
N GLY A 231 -9.25 -11.72 20.96
CA GLY A 231 -9.77 -12.82 21.79
C GLY A 231 -10.98 -12.41 22.65
N GLY A 232 -11.81 -11.47 22.17
CA GLY A 232 -12.97 -10.94 22.89
C GLY A 232 -12.68 -9.82 23.90
N THR A 233 -11.42 -9.46 24.13
CA THR A 233 -11.03 -8.34 25.00
C THR A 233 -10.67 -7.12 24.15
N ALA A 234 -11.03 -5.91 24.56
CA ALA A 234 -10.66 -4.69 23.84
C ALA A 234 -9.14 -4.60 23.67
N VAL A 235 -8.70 -4.22 22.46
CA VAL A 235 -7.28 -4.02 22.17
C VAL A 235 -6.78 -2.82 22.97
N VAL A 236 -5.62 -2.97 23.61
CA VAL A 236 -4.97 -1.87 24.33
C VAL A 236 -4.40 -0.90 23.31
N TYR A 237 -4.60 0.39 23.54
CA TYR A 237 -4.15 1.46 22.67
C TYR A 237 -3.37 2.52 23.45
N ASP A 238 -2.62 3.32 22.71
CA ASP A 238 -1.95 4.52 23.19
C ASP A 238 -2.74 5.78 22.81
N ASP A 239 -3.16 6.57 23.79
CA ASP A 239 -3.94 7.79 23.56
C ASP A 239 -3.09 9.03 23.23
N THR A 240 -1.77 8.91 23.39
CA THR A 240 -0.80 9.99 23.31
C THR A 240 0.23 9.69 22.24
N ILE A 241 0.33 10.58 21.24
CA ILE A 241 1.38 10.46 20.22
C ILE A 241 2.66 11.07 20.77
N ASP A 242 3.55 10.22 21.28
CA ASP A 242 4.87 10.61 21.75
C ASP A 242 5.91 9.49 21.62
N ALA A 243 7.06 9.70 22.26
CA ALA A 243 8.21 8.80 22.26
C ALA A 243 8.16 7.74 23.37
N TYR A 244 7.04 7.55 24.08
CA TYR A 244 6.94 6.64 25.23
C TYR A 244 5.92 5.54 24.96
N ALA A 245 6.41 4.31 24.78
CA ALA A 245 5.51 3.19 24.53
C ALA A 245 4.59 2.88 25.73
N VAL A 246 3.30 2.71 25.44
CA VAL A 246 2.30 2.20 26.40
C VAL A 246 2.37 0.68 26.43
N SER A 247 2.51 0.12 27.64
CA SER A 247 2.64 -1.33 27.83
C SER A 247 1.40 -2.07 27.29
N GLY A 248 1.65 -3.01 26.38
CA GLY A 248 0.61 -3.85 25.77
C GLY A 248 -0.19 -3.16 24.66
N ALA A 249 0.04 -1.88 24.38
CA ALA A 249 -0.61 -1.21 23.27
C ALA A 249 -0.19 -1.81 21.92
N GLU A 250 -1.17 -1.99 21.04
CA GLU A 250 -0.97 -2.51 19.68
C GLU A 250 -1.15 -1.43 18.61
N ASN A 251 -1.70 -0.27 18.99
CA ASN A 251 -1.97 0.86 18.11
C ASN A 251 -2.15 2.14 18.92
N TYR A 252 -2.13 3.28 18.24
CA TYR A 252 -2.64 4.54 18.78
C TYR A 252 -4.18 4.56 18.82
N LYS A 253 -4.76 5.50 19.56
CA LYS A 253 -6.21 5.80 19.53
C LYS A 253 -6.74 5.96 18.10
N PRO A 254 -8.05 5.77 17.87
CA PRO A 254 -8.58 5.88 16.52
C PRO A 254 -8.56 7.33 16.01
N PHE A 255 -8.42 7.47 14.69
CA PHE A 255 -8.51 8.72 13.95
C PHE A 255 -9.51 8.59 12.81
N ALA A 256 -9.98 9.72 12.30
CA ALA A 256 -10.79 9.79 11.09
C ALA A 256 -10.12 10.67 10.04
N ASN A 257 -10.42 10.41 8.77
CA ASN A 257 -10.12 11.37 7.72
C ASN A 257 -11.09 12.57 7.80
N THR A 258 -10.72 13.69 7.18
CA THR A 258 -11.48 14.95 7.24
C THR A 258 -12.84 14.87 6.55
N ALA A 259 -13.07 13.82 5.76
CA ALA A 259 -14.34 13.55 5.10
C ALA A 259 -15.27 12.65 5.92
N ASN A 260 -14.83 12.15 7.08
CA ASN A 260 -15.54 11.17 7.91
C ASN A 260 -16.03 9.94 7.14
N THR A 261 -15.27 9.50 6.14
CA THR A 261 -15.53 8.27 5.38
C THR A 261 -14.62 7.13 5.82
N PHE A 262 -13.56 7.44 6.58
CA PHE A 262 -12.59 6.46 7.03
C PHE A 262 -12.21 6.69 8.49
N PHE A 263 -12.27 5.62 9.28
CA PHE A 263 -11.91 5.61 10.69
C PHE A 263 -10.95 4.45 10.94
N PHE A 264 -9.86 4.67 11.68
CA PHE A 264 -8.81 3.66 11.78
C PHE A 264 -7.93 3.83 13.01
N PHE A 265 -7.23 2.76 13.36
CA PHE A 265 -6.22 2.72 14.40
C PHE A 265 -4.83 2.80 13.75
N PRO A 266 -4.09 3.92 13.91
CA PRO A 266 -2.74 4.01 13.40
C PRO A 266 -1.80 3.15 14.25
N GLU A 267 -0.97 2.36 13.60
CA GLU A 267 0.17 1.70 14.25
C GLU A 267 1.45 2.54 14.15
N THR A 268 1.40 3.55 13.28
CA THR A 268 2.47 4.54 13.11
C THR A 268 1.94 5.93 12.83
N VAL A 269 2.80 6.88 13.14
CA VAL A 269 2.62 8.31 12.91
C VAL A 269 3.84 8.87 12.20
N GLN A 270 3.79 10.15 11.83
CA GLN A 270 4.93 10.86 11.27
C GLN A 270 5.97 11.17 12.33
N GLY A 271 7.20 11.36 11.85
CA GLY A 271 8.36 11.57 12.69
C GLY A 271 9.11 10.27 12.94
N ASN A 272 10.35 10.41 13.35
CA ASN A 272 11.20 9.28 13.73
C ASN A 272 11.33 9.15 15.24
N THR A 273 10.75 10.05 16.03
CA THR A 273 10.87 10.06 17.50
C THR A 273 9.71 9.38 18.20
N ASN A 274 8.60 9.16 17.51
CA ASN A 274 7.38 8.62 18.11
C ASN A 274 7.43 7.09 18.14
N THR A 275 6.77 6.51 19.14
CA THR A 275 6.61 5.06 19.25
C THR A 275 5.96 4.50 17.99
N CYS A 276 6.41 3.31 17.60
CA CYS A 276 5.73 2.52 16.58
C CYS A 276 5.13 1.29 17.24
N TYR A 277 3.92 0.95 16.83
CA TYR A 277 3.20 -0.23 17.30
C TYR A 277 3.06 -1.27 16.19
N ASN A 278 2.61 -2.45 16.59
CA ASN A 278 2.24 -3.62 15.81
C ASN A 278 1.14 -4.32 16.60
N ARG A 279 0.26 -5.01 15.88
CA ARG A 279 -0.54 -6.09 16.47
C ARG A 279 0.33 -7.13 17.17
N ASP A 280 -0.27 -7.88 18.08
CA ASP A 280 0.45 -8.92 18.83
C ASP A 280 1.17 -9.90 17.91
N TYR A 281 2.50 -9.82 17.96
CA TYR A 281 3.46 -10.62 17.20
C TYR A 281 4.02 -11.79 18.00
N SER A 282 3.50 -12.04 19.22
CA SER A 282 3.86 -13.22 19.99
C SER A 282 3.50 -14.50 19.23
N ALA A 283 4.18 -15.61 19.57
CA ALA A 283 4.12 -16.82 18.78
C ALA A 283 2.68 -17.35 18.63
N GLY A 284 2.27 -17.62 17.40
CA GLY A 284 0.96 -18.17 17.06
C GLY A 284 0.03 -17.16 16.41
N THR A 285 -1.17 -17.63 16.09
CA THR A 285 -2.21 -16.82 15.45
C THR A 285 -3.15 -16.24 16.51
N HIS A 286 -3.42 -14.94 16.39
CA HIS A 286 -4.34 -14.21 17.25
C HIS A 286 -5.61 -13.84 16.48
N SER A 287 -6.76 -13.99 17.13
CA SER A 287 -8.07 -13.65 16.56
C SER A 287 -8.52 -12.27 17.00
N TYR A 288 -8.97 -11.47 16.04
CA TYR A 288 -9.44 -10.10 16.24
C TYR A 288 -10.85 -9.93 15.67
N THR A 289 -11.59 -8.99 16.26
CA THR A 289 -12.86 -8.50 15.73
C THR A 289 -12.90 -6.99 15.74
N LEU A 290 -13.49 -6.38 14.72
CA LEU A 290 -13.85 -4.97 14.71
C LEU A 290 -15.32 -4.85 14.34
N ASP A 291 -16.15 -4.45 15.31
CA ASP A 291 -17.56 -4.19 15.10
C ASP A 291 -17.80 -2.73 14.75
N VAL A 292 -18.69 -2.48 13.79
CA VAL A 292 -19.17 -1.14 13.45
C VAL A 292 -20.41 -0.82 14.31
N PRO A 293 -20.34 0.15 15.22
CA PRO A 293 -21.47 0.59 16.03
C PRO A 293 -22.60 1.21 15.19
N PRO A 294 -23.77 1.54 15.76
CA PRO A 294 -24.79 2.31 15.07
C PRO A 294 -24.21 3.61 14.49
N VAL A 295 -24.60 3.95 13.25
CA VAL A 295 -24.09 5.13 12.57
C VAL A 295 -25.20 6.03 12.05
N THR A 296 -24.94 7.33 12.04
CA THR A 296 -25.75 8.32 11.32
C THR A 296 -24.89 9.00 10.26
N ASP A 297 -25.36 9.03 9.01
CA ASP A 297 -24.65 9.72 7.94
C ASP A 297 -24.80 11.25 8.03
N ILE A 298 -24.10 11.96 7.14
CA ILE A 298 -24.17 13.42 7.01
C ILE A 298 -25.55 13.95 6.58
N SER A 299 -26.45 13.09 6.08
CA SER A 299 -27.85 13.43 5.78
C SER A 299 -28.79 13.25 6.97
N GLY A 300 -28.30 12.73 8.10
CA GLY A 300 -29.10 12.48 9.30
C GLY A 300 -29.83 11.13 9.30
N ASN A 301 -29.54 10.26 8.33
CA ASN A 301 -30.09 8.92 8.27
C ASN A 301 -29.35 8.03 9.26
N SER A 302 -30.07 7.29 10.11
CA SER A 302 -29.50 6.44 11.16
C SER A 302 -29.71 4.96 10.88
N TRP A 303 -28.68 4.16 11.12
CA TRP A 303 -28.74 2.71 11.01
C TRP A 303 -28.21 2.04 12.26
N THR A 304 -28.93 1.02 12.71
CA THR A 304 -28.45 0.09 13.73
C THR A 304 -27.31 -0.75 13.18
N HIS A 305 -26.47 -1.30 14.06
CA HIS A 305 -25.40 -2.24 13.70
C HIS A 305 -25.88 -3.34 12.73
N ALA A 306 -27.04 -3.95 12.99
CA ALA A 306 -27.58 -5.05 12.18
C ALA A 306 -28.06 -4.64 10.77
N GLN A 307 -28.29 -3.34 10.54
CA GLN A 307 -28.70 -2.83 9.22
C GLN A 307 -27.52 -2.52 8.31
N ILE A 308 -26.33 -2.25 8.88
CA ILE A 308 -25.13 -1.91 8.12
C ILE A 308 -24.63 -3.15 7.37
N THR A 309 -24.32 -3.01 6.08
CA THR A 309 -23.76 -4.12 5.31
C THR A 309 -22.27 -4.26 5.62
N ASN A 310 -21.82 -5.49 5.91
CA ASN A 310 -20.47 -5.79 6.41
C ASN A 310 -20.13 -5.09 7.73
N ASN A 311 -21.08 -5.08 8.67
CA ASN A 311 -21.00 -4.42 9.97
C ASN A 311 -19.97 -5.00 10.96
N GLN A 312 -19.32 -6.11 10.65
CA GLN A 312 -18.28 -6.72 11.47
C GLN A 312 -17.14 -7.24 10.58
N LEU A 313 -15.92 -7.06 11.06
CA LEU A 313 -14.73 -7.78 10.60
C LEU A 313 -14.32 -8.79 11.66
N SER A 314 -14.09 -10.04 11.26
CA SER A 314 -13.33 -11.02 12.04
C SER A 314 -12.10 -11.40 11.24
N PHE A 315 -10.92 -11.34 11.86
CA PHE A 315 -9.68 -11.74 11.19
C PHE A 315 -8.69 -12.43 12.12
N SER A 316 -7.78 -13.19 11.53
CA SER A 316 -6.67 -13.82 12.24
C SER A 316 -5.33 -13.25 11.77
N SER A 317 -4.41 -13.01 12.72
CA SER A 317 -3.04 -12.67 12.36
C SER A 317 -2.34 -13.85 11.69
N LEU A 318 -1.28 -13.56 10.95
CA LEU A 318 -0.32 -14.59 10.56
C LEU A 318 0.30 -15.25 11.81
N SER A 319 0.72 -16.50 11.66
CA SER A 319 1.33 -17.30 12.73
C SER A 319 2.82 -17.02 12.91
N ASN A 320 3.44 -16.41 11.89
CA ASN A 320 4.82 -15.96 11.86
C ASN A 320 4.94 -14.77 10.90
N ASP A 321 5.91 -13.90 11.16
CA ASP A 321 6.19 -12.67 10.42
C ASP A 321 6.42 -12.92 8.91
N LEU A 322 6.13 -11.90 8.09
CA LEU A 322 6.46 -11.95 6.67
C LEU A 322 7.99 -11.82 6.47
N PRO A 323 8.54 -12.39 5.39
CA PRO A 323 9.88 -12.01 4.96
C PRO A 323 9.99 -10.49 4.77
N ALA A 324 11.13 -9.91 5.08
CA ALA A 324 11.39 -8.51 4.73
C ALA A 324 11.36 -8.33 3.21
N TRP A 325 10.86 -7.19 2.72
CA TRP A 325 10.81 -6.89 1.29
C TRP A 325 12.21 -6.59 0.75
N LEU A 326 12.36 -6.69 -0.56
CA LEU A 326 13.61 -6.34 -1.25
C LEU A 326 13.64 -4.82 -1.47
N ASP A 327 14.61 -4.14 -0.87
CA ASP A 327 14.79 -2.68 -0.89
C ASP A 327 15.63 -2.18 -2.07
N ASN A 328 15.96 -3.06 -3.03
CA ASN A 328 16.64 -2.69 -4.26
C ASN A 328 15.85 -3.08 -5.49
N ARG A 329 16.16 -2.39 -6.59
CA ARG A 329 15.62 -2.70 -7.91
C ARG A 329 16.47 -3.80 -8.54
N PRO A 330 15.88 -4.89 -9.05
CA PRO A 330 16.64 -5.88 -9.79
C PRO A 330 17.18 -5.26 -11.08
N THR A 331 18.39 -5.63 -11.47
CA THR A 331 18.98 -5.25 -12.76
C THR A 331 18.70 -6.35 -13.79
N VAL A 332 18.52 -5.98 -15.05
CA VAL A 332 18.15 -6.93 -16.10
C VAL A 332 19.13 -6.80 -17.27
N ASP A 333 19.87 -7.88 -17.53
CA ASP A 333 20.78 -8.00 -18.66
C ASP A 333 20.08 -8.65 -19.86
N THR A 334 20.58 -8.35 -21.06
CA THR A 334 19.98 -8.75 -22.34
C THR A 334 20.84 -9.82 -23.04
N PRO A 335 20.67 -11.10 -22.74
CA PRO A 335 21.47 -12.17 -23.31
C PRO A 335 21.03 -12.58 -24.72
N THR A 336 19.71 -12.62 -25.02
CA THR A 336 19.21 -13.16 -26.31
C THR A 336 17.87 -12.54 -26.76
N SER A 337 17.29 -13.09 -27.85
CA SER A 337 15.97 -12.74 -28.37
C SER A 337 14.80 -13.30 -27.56
N THR A 338 15.01 -14.29 -26.68
CA THR A 338 13.93 -14.91 -25.88
C THR A 338 14.28 -15.07 -24.41
N THR A 339 15.47 -14.65 -23.99
CA THR A 339 15.89 -14.72 -22.58
C THR A 339 16.43 -13.40 -22.06
N LEU A 340 16.21 -13.16 -20.77
CA LEU A 340 16.71 -12.03 -19.99
C LEU A 340 17.31 -12.53 -18.68
N THR A 341 18.45 -11.99 -18.25
CA THR A 341 19.02 -12.38 -16.95
C THR A 341 18.70 -11.33 -15.92
N VAL A 342 17.93 -11.70 -14.90
CA VAL A 342 17.52 -10.84 -13.78
C VAL A 342 18.50 -11.04 -12.63
N HIS A 343 19.08 -9.96 -12.13
CA HIS A 343 20.05 -9.97 -11.03
C HIS A 343 19.53 -9.13 -9.86
N TRP A 344 19.78 -9.59 -8.63
CA TRP A 344 19.51 -8.81 -7.42
C TRP A 344 20.49 -9.19 -6.31
N ASN A 345 20.56 -8.33 -5.29
CA ASN A 345 21.35 -8.58 -4.10
C ASN A 345 20.45 -8.59 -2.87
N ALA A 346 20.66 -9.53 -1.95
CA ALA A 346 19.94 -9.57 -0.67
C ALA A 346 20.59 -8.71 0.41
N SER A 347 21.68 -7.99 0.11
CA SER A 347 22.45 -7.20 1.07
C SER A 347 21.69 -6.03 1.73
N GLY A 348 20.43 -5.78 1.36
CA GLY A 348 19.54 -4.80 1.97
C GLY A 348 18.30 -5.40 2.66
N ILE A 349 18.20 -6.72 2.79
CA ILE A 349 17.09 -7.36 3.53
C ILE A 349 17.36 -7.26 5.03
N THR A 350 16.49 -6.55 5.72
CA THR A 350 16.65 -6.11 7.11
C THR A 350 16.18 -7.12 8.16
N ASN A 351 15.53 -8.19 7.71
CA ASN A 351 15.22 -9.39 8.49
C ASN A 351 15.53 -10.64 7.65
N SER A 352 16.81 -10.83 7.33
CA SER A 352 17.27 -11.95 6.49
C SER A 352 16.98 -13.33 7.09
N SER A 353 16.70 -13.42 8.39
CA SER A 353 16.38 -14.69 9.06
C SER A 353 15.04 -15.29 8.64
N ALA A 354 14.09 -14.48 8.15
CA ALA A 354 12.80 -14.98 7.66
C ALA A 354 12.78 -15.26 6.16
N THR A 355 13.81 -14.83 5.41
CA THR A 355 13.90 -15.03 3.95
C THR A 355 14.71 -16.28 3.66
N GLU A 356 14.05 -17.28 3.11
CA GLU A 356 14.63 -18.59 2.78
C GLU A 356 14.80 -18.77 1.26
N ALA A 357 13.99 -18.08 0.46
CA ALA A 357 14.00 -18.15 -1.00
C ALA A 357 13.47 -16.87 -1.65
N TYR A 358 13.49 -16.85 -2.99
CA TYR A 358 12.94 -15.78 -3.81
C TYR A 358 12.08 -16.32 -4.94
N ASP A 359 11.08 -15.53 -5.31
CA ASP A 359 10.30 -15.68 -6.52
C ASP A 359 10.47 -14.48 -7.46
N VAL A 360 10.49 -14.73 -8.76
CA VAL A 360 10.60 -13.72 -9.82
C VAL A 360 9.27 -13.64 -10.55
N TYR A 361 8.75 -12.41 -10.70
CA TYR A 361 7.53 -12.11 -11.42
C TYR A 361 7.85 -11.22 -12.61
N TYR A 362 7.08 -11.36 -13.69
CA TYR A 362 7.25 -10.56 -14.90
C TYR A 362 5.92 -10.00 -15.43
N SER A 363 5.97 -8.88 -16.14
CA SER A 363 4.85 -8.29 -16.89
C SER A 363 5.36 -7.48 -18.08
N THR A 364 4.50 -7.25 -19.08
CA THR A 364 4.73 -6.26 -20.14
C THR A 364 4.21 -4.85 -19.76
N ASN A 365 3.53 -4.74 -18.62
CA ASN A 365 3.07 -3.49 -18.03
C ASN A 365 3.77 -3.28 -16.68
N GLN A 366 4.39 -2.11 -16.47
CA GLN A 366 5.16 -1.81 -15.26
C GLN A 366 4.35 -1.92 -13.95
N TRP A 367 3.03 -1.75 -14.03
CA TRP A 367 2.15 -1.56 -12.90
C TRP A 367 1.20 -2.73 -12.63
N THR A 368 0.93 -3.57 -13.63
CA THR A 368 -0.14 -4.56 -13.58
C THR A 368 0.22 -5.86 -14.30
N GLY A 369 -0.54 -6.94 -14.08
CA GLY A 369 -0.41 -8.17 -14.85
C GLY A 369 0.83 -9.03 -14.54
N PHE A 370 1.40 -8.89 -13.35
CA PHE A 370 2.57 -9.67 -12.94
C PHE A 370 2.25 -11.15 -12.77
N THR A 371 2.98 -12.00 -13.47
CA THR A 371 2.87 -13.47 -13.39
C THR A 371 4.16 -14.05 -12.80
N LYS A 372 4.06 -15.05 -11.92
CA LYS A 372 5.23 -15.76 -11.37
C LYS A 372 5.94 -16.51 -12.50
N LEU A 373 7.25 -16.38 -12.57
CA LEU A 373 8.07 -16.90 -13.67
C LEU A 373 8.92 -18.10 -13.27
N ASN A 374 9.44 -18.18 -12.04
CA ASN A 374 10.24 -19.33 -11.63
C ASN A 374 9.35 -20.53 -11.24
N VAL A 375 9.75 -21.74 -11.65
CA VAL A 375 9.03 -23.00 -11.34
C VAL A 375 9.36 -23.48 -9.92
N SER A 376 10.63 -23.40 -9.55
CA SER A 376 11.16 -23.75 -8.23
C SER A 376 11.71 -22.52 -7.52
N ASP A 377 11.60 -22.55 -6.19
CA ASP A 377 12.10 -21.50 -5.30
C ASP A 377 13.60 -21.21 -5.56
N ILE A 378 13.95 -19.93 -5.71
CA ILE A 378 15.34 -19.53 -5.97
C ILE A 378 16.05 -19.37 -4.62
N THR A 379 17.07 -20.20 -4.39
CA THR A 379 17.81 -20.27 -3.12
C THR A 379 19.32 -20.07 -3.36
N GLY A 380 20.10 -19.92 -2.28
CA GLY A 380 21.55 -19.78 -2.34
C GLY A 380 22.08 -18.51 -1.69
N THR A 381 23.22 -18.03 -2.17
CA THR A 381 23.90 -16.84 -1.63
C THR A 381 24.02 -15.76 -2.69
N ALA A 382 23.89 -14.50 -2.27
CA ALA A 382 24.06 -13.35 -3.15
C ALA A 382 25.45 -13.30 -3.84
N PRO A 383 25.57 -12.68 -5.03
CA PRO A 383 24.48 -12.10 -5.82
C PRO A 383 23.59 -13.18 -6.44
N PHE A 384 22.29 -12.93 -6.47
CA PHE A 384 21.32 -13.85 -7.04
C PHE A 384 21.11 -13.53 -8.53
N SER A 385 20.79 -14.57 -9.30
CA SER A 385 20.48 -14.44 -10.73
C SER A 385 19.39 -15.43 -11.15
N PHE A 386 18.59 -15.03 -12.11
CA PHE A 386 17.57 -15.87 -12.74
C PHE A 386 17.52 -15.62 -14.24
N VAL A 387 17.54 -16.68 -15.04
CA VAL A 387 17.41 -16.59 -16.51
C VAL A 387 15.93 -16.70 -16.89
N ALA A 388 15.29 -15.54 -17.03
CA ALA A 388 13.92 -15.44 -17.50
C ALA A 388 13.81 -15.87 -18.97
N GLY A 389 12.80 -16.68 -19.29
CA GLY A 389 12.56 -17.17 -20.64
C GLY A 389 13.15 -18.54 -20.98
N ASP A 390 14.06 -19.06 -20.15
CA ASP A 390 14.66 -20.38 -20.38
C ASP A 390 13.81 -21.50 -19.75
N THR A 391 12.91 -22.05 -20.54
CA THR A 391 12.00 -23.14 -20.13
C THR A 391 12.68 -24.49 -19.98
N SER A 392 13.96 -24.60 -20.39
CA SER A 392 14.76 -25.79 -20.15
C SER A 392 15.40 -25.81 -18.75
N ASP A 393 15.39 -24.66 -18.06
CA ASP A 393 15.86 -24.48 -16.69
C ASP A 393 14.68 -24.14 -15.76
N ASN A 394 14.74 -23.03 -15.03
CA ASN A 394 13.79 -22.72 -13.97
C ASN A 394 12.69 -21.73 -14.40
N SER A 395 12.58 -21.37 -15.69
CA SER A 395 11.52 -20.47 -16.18
C SER A 395 10.26 -21.25 -16.60
N ALA A 396 9.09 -20.82 -16.12
CA ALA A 396 7.81 -21.41 -16.47
C ALA A 396 7.32 -21.02 -17.88
N TYR A 397 7.83 -19.91 -18.42
CA TYR A 397 7.42 -19.35 -19.70
C TYR A 397 8.62 -18.88 -20.51
N GLU A 398 8.49 -18.95 -21.84
CA GLU A 398 9.41 -18.28 -22.78
C GLU A 398 9.03 -16.80 -22.92
N LEU A 399 10.03 -15.94 -23.18
CA LEU A 399 9.78 -14.54 -23.50
C LEU A 399 9.66 -14.34 -25.01
N SER A 400 8.83 -13.38 -25.42
CA SER A 400 8.68 -13.00 -26.82
C SER A 400 9.83 -12.08 -27.26
N PRO A 401 10.32 -12.19 -28.51
CA PRO A 401 11.27 -11.24 -29.08
C PRO A 401 10.74 -9.80 -29.11
N LEU A 402 11.68 -8.83 -29.17
CA LEU A 402 11.38 -7.40 -29.30
C LEU A 402 10.35 -6.85 -28.29
N THR A 403 10.32 -7.43 -27.09
CA THR A 403 9.33 -7.11 -26.07
C THR A 403 10.03 -6.57 -24.82
N THR A 404 9.54 -5.43 -24.32
CA THR A 404 9.98 -4.89 -23.02
C THR A 404 9.23 -5.59 -21.90
N TYR A 405 9.97 -6.10 -20.93
CA TYR A 405 9.46 -6.75 -19.74
C TYR A 405 9.91 -6.02 -18.48
N TYR A 406 9.04 -6.03 -17.49
CA TYR A 406 9.26 -5.54 -16.14
C TYR A 406 9.31 -6.73 -15.19
N PHE A 407 10.34 -6.79 -14.37
CA PHE A 407 10.60 -7.87 -13.43
C PHE A 407 10.56 -7.38 -11.99
N ARG A 408 9.94 -8.16 -11.13
CA ARG A 408 9.90 -7.92 -9.68
C ARG A 408 10.35 -9.17 -8.95
N VAL A 409 11.07 -8.98 -7.86
CA VAL A 409 11.57 -10.07 -7.01
C VAL A 409 10.84 -10.02 -5.68
N VAL A 410 10.44 -11.18 -5.17
CA VAL A 410 9.69 -11.33 -3.93
C VAL A 410 10.45 -12.26 -2.99
N PRO A 411 10.93 -11.76 -1.85
CA PRO A 411 11.43 -12.59 -0.75
C PRO A 411 10.34 -13.51 -0.18
N LYS A 412 10.72 -14.75 0.14
CA LYS A 412 9.80 -15.81 0.57
C LYS A 412 10.32 -16.57 1.78
N ASN A 413 9.41 -16.93 2.68
CA ASN A 413 9.61 -17.92 3.72
C ASN A 413 9.00 -19.25 3.22
N THR A 414 9.84 -20.26 3.00
CA THR A 414 9.41 -21.56 2.48
C THR A 414 8.73 -22.41 3.55
N THR A 415 9.11 -22.24 4.81
CA THR A 415 8.51 -22.94 5.96
C THR A 415 7.01 -22.64 6.11
N TYR A 416 6.60 -21.38 5.92
CA TYR A 416 5.19 -20.95 6.05
C TYR A 416 4.53 -20.62 4.72
N THR A 417 5.24 -20.79 3.60
CA THR A 417 4.79 -20.39 2.24
C THR A 417 4.32 -18.93 2.16
N LEU A 418 4.93 -18.06 2.97
CA LEU A 418 4.59 -16.63 3.06
C LEU A 418 5.55 -15.82 2.19
N GLU A 419 5.01 -14.84 1.48
CA GLU A 419 5.75 -13.99 0.57
C GLU A 419 5.60 -12.52 0.97
N ALA A 420 6.67 -11.76 0.81
CA ALA A 420 6.67 -10.33 1.01
C ALA A 420 5.94 -9.57 -0.12
N GLY A 421 6.00 -8.25 -0.04
CA GLY A 421 5.69 -7.36 -1.16
C GLY A 421 6.61 -7.52 -2.36
N PHE A 422 6.18 -6.95 -3.48
CA PHE A 422 7.05 -6.78 -4.62
C PHE A 422 8.21 -5.80 -4.32
N SER A 423 9.38 -6.09 -4.88
CA SER A 423 10.41 -5.08 -5.12
C SER A 423 9.93 -4.00 -6.09
N ALA A 424 10.67 -2.90 -6.18
CA ALA A 424 10.58 -2.01 -7.35
C ALA A 424 10.89 -2.80 -8.64
N ALA A 425 10.32 -2.39 -9.77
CA ALA A 425 10.46 -3.12 -11.03
C ALA A 425 11.81 -2.86 -11.72
N GLY A 426 12.58 -3.91 -12.01
CA GLY A 426 13.64 -3.85 -13.02
C GLY A 426 13.05 -4.00 -14.42
N SER A 427 13.71 -3.50 -15.47
CA SER A 427 13.22 -3.66 -16.84
C SER A 427 14.32 -4.05 -17.82
N GLY A 428 13.97 -4.88 -18.80
CA GLY A 428 14.83 -5.23 -19.93
C GLY A 428 13.98 -5.54 -21.16
N ALA A 429 14.59 -5.49 -22.35
CA ALA A 429 13.90 -5.76 -23.61
C ALA A 429 14.62 -6.86 -24.39
N THR A 430 13.90 -7.90 -24.80
CA THR A 430 14.46 -8.95 -25.65
C THR A 430 14.87 -8.40 -27.03
N THR A 431 15.89 -9.01 -27.65
CA THR A 431 16.36 -8.59 -28.98
C THR A 431 15.62 -9.30 -30.12
N SER A 432 15.93 -8.94 -31.37
CA SER A 432 15.49 -9.66 -32.57
C SER A 432 16.08 -11.05 -32.67
#